data_AF-A0A2X1K7P0-F1
#
_entry.id   AF-A0A2X1K7P0-F1
#
_cell.length_a   1.000
_cell.length_b   1.000
_cell.length_c   1.000
_cell.angle_alpha   90.00
_cell.angle_beta   90.00
_cell.angle_gamma   90.00
#
_symmetry.space_group_name_H-M   'P 1'
#
loop_
_entity.id
_entity.type
_entity.pdbx_description
1 polymer ?
#
loop_
_entity_poly.entity_id
_entity_poly.type
_entity_poly.pdbx_seq_one_letter_code
_entity_poly.pdbx_strand_id
1 'polypeptide(L)'
;MVDTTQTTTEKKLTQSDIRGVFLRSNLFQGSWNFERMQALGFCFSMVPAIRRLYPENNEARKQAIRRHLEFFNTQPFVAAPILGVTLALEEQRANGAEIDDGAINGIKVGLMGPLAGVGDPIFWGTVRPVFAALGAGIAMSGSLLGPLLFFILFNLVRLATRYYGVAYGYSKGIDIVKDMGGGFLPKTDGRASILGLFVMGALVNKWTHVNIPLVVSRITDQTAKNTLLLSRLFWTS
;
A
#
# COMPACT_ATOMS: atom_id res chain seq x y z
N MET A 1 -32.61 -3.08 -37.65
CA MET A 1 -31.99 -2.56 -36.41
C MET A 1 -31.11 -3.67 -35.87
N VAL A 2 -29.80 -3.53 -35.96
CA VAL A 2 -28.84 -4.51 -35.44
C VAL A 2 -28.52 -4.08 -34.01
N ASP A 3 -29.15 -4.74 -33.04
CA ASP A 3 -28.77 -4.61 -31.63
C ASP A 3 -27.35 -5.13 -31.46
N THR A 4 -26.40 -4.21 -31.44
CA THR A 4 -25.00 -4.51 -31.12
C THR A 4 -24.87 -4.53 -29.60
N THR A 5 -25.28 -5.63 -28.97
CA THR A 5 -24.87 -5.93 -27.59
C THR A 5 -23.37 -6.23 -27.60
N GLN A 6 -22.54 -5.19 -27.53
CA GLN A 6 -21.16 -5.35 -27.12
C GLN A 6 -21.16 -5.86 -25.67
N THR A 7 -21.06 -7.17 -25.49
CA THR A 7 -20.64 -7.74 -24.20
C THR A 7 -19.20 -7.33 -23.95
N THR A 8 -18.98 -6.12 -23.44
CA THR A 8 -17.71 -5.71 -22.84
C THR A 8 -17.47 -6.64 -21.66
N THR A 9 -16.66 -7.68 -21.86
CA THR A 9 -16.23 -8.56 -20.78
C THR A 9 -15.40 -7.72 -19.82
N GLU A 10 -15.96 -7.41 -18.65
CA GLU A 10 -15.27 -6.63 -17.62
C GLU A 10 -13.95 -7.32 -17.27
N LYS A 11 -12.84 -6.64 -17.52
CA LYS A 11 -11.50 -7.12 -17.22
C LYS A 11 -11.28 -6.94 -15.73
N LYS A 12 -11.26 -8.06 -15.01
CA LYS A 12 -11.08 -8.07 -13.55
C LYS A 12 -9.79 -8.80 -13.19
N LEU A 13 -8.99 -8.19 -12.31
CA LEU A 13 -7.85 -8.85 -11.71
C LEU A 13 -8.34 -9.95 -10.77
N THR A 14 -7.71 -11.12 -10.83
CA THR A 14 -8.05 -12.21 -9.91
C THR A 14 -7.14 -12.20 -8.70
N GLN A 15 -7.55 -12.87 -7.63
CA GLN A 15 -6.71 -13.10 -6.45
C GLN A 15 -5.38 -13.80 -6.77
N SER A 16 -5.30 -14.52 -7.90
CA SER A 16 -4.04 -15.09 -8.37
C SER A 16 -3.07 -14.03 -8.88
N ASP A 17 -3.56 -12.96 -9.51
CA ASP A 17 -2.70 -11.87 -9.97
C ASP A 17 -2.16 -11.07 -8.80
N ILE A 18 -3.01 -10.77 -7.82
CA ILE A 18 -2.62 -10.06 -6.60
C ILE A 18 -1.52 -10.84 -5.87
N ARG A 19 -1.65 -12.17 -5.75
CA ARG A 19 -0.58 -13.04 -5.23
C ARG A 19 0.66 -13.04 -6.11
N GLY A 20 0.50 -13.01 -7.43
CA GLY A 20 1.59 -12.90 -8.40
C GLY A 20 2.36 -11.58 -8.31
N VAL A 21 1.67 -10.48 -8.04
CA VAL A 21 2.26 -9.15 -7.76
C VAL A 21 2.98 -9.19 -6.42
N PHE A 22 2.35 -9.74 -5.38
CA PHE A 22 2.98 -9.90 -4.06
C PHE A 22 4.29 -10.69 -4.15
N LEU A 23 4.29 -11.83 -4.84
CA LEU A 23 5.48 -12.67 -5.00
C LEU A 23 6.61 -11.90 -5.70
N ARG A 24 6.31 -11.25 -6.84
CA ARG A 24 7.28 -10.46 -7.61
C ARG A 24 7.77 -9.23 -6.83
N SER A 25 6.91 -8.63 -6.02
CA SER A 25 7.27 -7.49 -5.18
C SER A 25 8.37 -7.85 -4.18
N ASN A 26 8.58 -9.12 -3.80
CA ASN A 26 9.69 -9.45 -2.90
C ASN A 26 11.07 -9.07 -3.47
N LEU A 27 11.20 -8.97 -4.79
CA LEU A 27 12.40 -8.59 -5.51
C LEU A 27 12.42 -7.10 -5.90
N PHE A 28 11.63 -6.26 -5.23
CA PHE A 28 11.41 -4.85 -5.59
C PHE A 28 12.67 -3.99 -5.69
N GLN A 29 13.68 -4.25 -4.86
CA GLN A 29 14.96 -3.52 -4.91
C GLN A 29 16.03 -4.19 -5.77
N GLY A 30 15.70 -5.26 -6.51
CA GLY A 30 16.69 -6.03 -7.29
C GLY A 30 17.38 -5.24 -8.41
N SER A 31 16.78 -4.14 -8.85
CA SER A 31 17.29 -3.30 -9.95
C SER A 31 17.32 -1.82 -9.58
N TRP A 32 17.81 -1.52 -8.39
CA TRP A 32 17.95 -0.15 -7.91
C TRP A 32 19.00 0.60 -8.74
N ASN A 33 18.63 1.74 -9.30
CA ASN A 33 19.51 2.55 -10.15
C ASN A 33 19.40 4.04 -9.79
N PHE A 34 20.46 4.82 -10.00
CA PHE A 34 20.44 6.24 -9.61
C PHE A 34 19.56 7.12 -10.51
N GLU A 35 19.26 6.68 -11.74
CA GLU A 35 18.42 7.46 -12.68
C GLU A 35 16.95 7.46 -12.25
N ARG A 36 16.43 6.30 -11.79
CA ARG A 36 14.99 6.06 -11.56
C ARG A 36 14.68 5.28 -10.28
N MET A 37 15.68 5.03 -9.45
CA MET A 37 15.59 4.35 -8.15
C MET A 37 14.94 2.97 -8.27
N GLN A 38 13.72 2.80 -7.77
CA GLN A 38 13.00 1.52 -7.72
C GLN A 38 12.00 1.33 -8.86
N ALA A 39 11.96 2.24 -9.85
CA ALA A 39 11.00 2.21 -10.95
C ALA A 39 10.91 0.84 -11.66
N LEU A 40 12.05 0.22 -11.96
CA LEU A 40 12.06 -1.08 -12.65
C LEU A 40 11.49 -2.21 -11.77
N GLY A 41 11.72 -2.16 -10.46
CA GLY A 41 11.10 -3.09 -9.51
C GLY A 41 9.59 -2.90 -9.38
N PHE A 42 9.12 -1.65 -9.47
CA PHE A 42 7.70 -1.34 -9.55
C PHE A 42 7.07 -1.90 -10.83
N CYS A 43 7.68 -1.62 -11.98
CA CYS A 43 7.25 -2.16 -13.27
C CYS A 43 7.19 -3.70 -13.25
N PHE A 44 8.26 -4.36 -12.79
CA PHE A 44 8.34 -5.81 -12.67
C PHE A 44 7.22 -6.41 -11.81
N SER A 45 6.89 -5.74 -10.69
CA SER A 45 5.81 -6.17 -9.81
C SER A 45 4.44 -6.08 -10.50
N MET A 46 4.23 -5.11 -11.38
CA MET A 46 2.98 -4.86 -12.10
C MET A 46 2.79 -5.74 -13.35
N VAL A 47 3.86 -6.33 -13.92
CA VAL A 47 3.81 -7.19 -15.11
C VAL A 47 2.67 -8.22 -15.13
N PRO A 48 2.41 -9.03 -14.07
CA PRO A 48 1.32 -10.02 -14.11
C PRO A 48 -0.06 -9.38 -14.31
N ALA A 49 -0.32 -8.22 -13.70
CA ALA A 49 -1.57 -7.50 -13.86
C ALA A 49 -1.70 -6.90 -15.26
N ILE A 50 -0.64 -6.24 -15.74
CA ILE A 50 -0.60 -5.64 -17.09
C ILE A 50 -0.83 -6.71 -18.17
N ARG A 51 -0.23 -7.90 -18.01
CA ARG A 51 -0.41 -9.04 -18.92
C ARG A 51 -1.85 -9.52 -19.04
N ARG A 52 -2.65 -9.37 -17.97
CA ARG A 52 -4.07 -9.74 -17.98
C ARG A 52 -4.95 -8.62 -18.51
N LEU A 53 -4.68 -7.38 -18.13
CA LEU A 53 -5.48 -6.21 -18.52
C LEU A 53 -5.30 -5.85 -19.99
N TYR A 54 -4.10 -6.06 -20.53
CA TYR A 54 -3.75 -5.70 -21.90
C TYR A 54 -3.20 -6.91 -22.69
N PRO A 55 -3.77 -7.21 -23.87
CA PRO A 55 -3.31 -8.32 -24.69
C PRO A 55 -1.88 -8.13 -25.20
N GLU A 56 -1.26 -9.22 -25.64
CA GLU A 56 0.10 -9.24 -26.17
C GLU A 56 0.22 -8.37 -27.44
N ASN A 57 1.39 -7.76 -27.65
CA ASN A 57 1.69 -6.85 -28.79
C ASN A 57 0.77 -5.62 -28.95
N ASN A 58 -0.01 -5.26 -27.94
CA ASN A 58 -0.81 -4.03 -27.98
C ASN A 58 0.01 -2.79 -27.57
N GLU A 59 -0.20 -1.66 -28.25
CA GLU A 59 0.36 -0.35 -27.86
C GLU A 59 -0.05 0.06 -26.44
N ALA A 60 -1.27 -0.29 -26.01
CA ALA A 60 -1.72 -0.05 -24.63
C ALA A 60 -0.84 -0.77 -23.59
N ARG A 61 -0.30 -1.94 -23.92
CA ARG A 61 0.63 -2.68 -23.05
C ARG A 61 2.00 -2.02 -23.00
N LYS A 62 2.48 -1.44 -24.10
CA LYS A 62 3.74 -0.69 -24.14
C LYS A 62 3.64 0.61 -23.35
N GLN A 63 2.54 1.35 -23.53
CA GLN A 63 2.24 2.55 -22.73
C GLN A 63 2.16 2.20 -21.24
N ALA A 64 1.54 1.07 -20.90
CA ALA A 64 1.49 0.57 -19.54
C ALA A 64 2.84 0.34 -18.89
N ILE A 65 3.74 -0.30 -19.61
CA ILE A 65 5.09 -0.53 -19.10
C ILE A 65 5.83 0.80 -18.94
N ARG A 66 5.69 1.74 -19.89
CA ARG A 66 6.35 3.05 -19.86
C ARG A 66 5.94 3.90 -18.65
N ARG A 67 4.66 4.01 -18.33
CA ARG A 67 4.19 4.79 -17.15
C ARG A 67 4.64 4.20 -15.81
N HIS A 68 4.90 2.89 -15.73
CA HIS A 68 5.44 2.27 -14.52
C HIS A 68 6.98 2.31 -14.45
N LEU A 69 7.65 2.84 -15.47
CA LEU A 69 9.09 3.10 -15.49
C LEU A 69 9.44 4.54 -15.10
N GLU A 70 8.48 5.35 -14.69
CA GLU A 70 8.73 6.65 -14.09
C GLU A 70 9.36 6.52 -12.71
N PHE A 71 10.06 7.58 -12.28
CA PHE A 71 10.76 7.63 -11.01
C PHE A 71 9.86 7.18 -9.86
N PHE A 72 10.33 6.19 -9.11
CA PHE A 72 9.65 5.71 -7.93
C PHE A 72 10.67 5.43 -6.83
N ASN A 73 10.52 6.09 -5.69
CA ASN A 73 11.36 5.86 -4.53
C ASN A 73 10.54 5.94 -3.25
N THR A 74 10.46 4.82 -2.54
CA THR A 74 9.85 4.73 -1.21
C THR A 74 10.41 3.53 -0.47
N GLN A 75 9.96 3.34 0.76
CA GLN A 75 10.37 2.21 1.56
C GLN A 75 9.78 0.89 0.96
N PRO A 76 10.57 -0.19 0.77
CA PRO A 76 10.14 -1.35 -0.02
C PRO A 76 8.91 -2.12 0.49
N PHE A 77 8.68 -2.12 1.81
CA PHE A 77 7.55 -2.85 2.42
C PHE A 77 6.26 -2.04 2.36
N VAL A 78 6.33 -0.71 2.51
CA VAL A 78 5.20 0.22 2.38
C VAL A 78 4.92 0.65 0.94
N ALA A 79 5.75 0.22 -0.02
CA ALA A 79 5.42 0.29 -1.45
C ALA A 79 4.21 -0.61 -1.83
N ALA A 80 3.90 -1.61 -1.00
CA ALA A 80 2.82 -2.57 -1.25
C ALA A 80 1.42 -1.94 -1.36
N PRO A 81 0.97 -1.07 -0.45
CA PRO A 81 -0.25 -0.27 -0.63
C PRO A 81 -0.29 0.50 -1.95
N ILE A 82 0.82 1.13 -2.36
CA ILE A 82 0.88 1.91 -3.60
C ILE A 82 0.70 1.00 -4.82
N LEU A 83 1.34 -0.18 -4.82
CA LEU A 83 1.12 -1.21 -5.83
C LEU A 83 -0.36 -1.61 -5.89
N GLY A 84 -0.99 -1.85 -4.73
CA GLY A 84 -2.41 -2.17 -4.64
C GLY A 84 -3.32 -1.10 -5.25
N VAL A 85 -3.16 0.16 -4.86
CA VAL A 85 -3.95 1.28 -5.39
C VAL A 85 -3.75 1.42 -6.90
N THR A 86 -2.49 1.30 -7.36
CA THR A 86 -2.17 1.35 -8.78
C THR A 86 -2.85 0.23 -9.55
N LEU A 87 -2.88 -1.00 -9.04
CA LEU A 87 -3.59 -2.12 -9.68
C LEU A 87 -5.08 -1.83 -9.89
N ALA A 88 -5.74 -1.19 -8.92
CA ALA A 88 -7.15 -0.82 -9.03
C ALA A 88 -7.38 0.25 -10.09
N LEU A 89 -6.52 1.27 -10.16
CA LEU A 89 -6.56 2.31 -11.20
C LEU A 89 -6.37 1.70 -12.60
N GLU A 90 -5.45 0.75 -12.73
CA GLU A 90 -5.21 0.05 -14.00
C GLU A 90 -6.38 -0.79 -14.46
N GLU A 91 -7.00 -1.51 -13.54
CA GLU A 91 -8.20 -2.31 -13.82
C GLU A 91 -9.33 -1.43 -14.36
N GLN A 92 -9.60 -0.31 -13.67
CA GLN A 92 -10.66 0.62 -14.05
C GLN A 92 -10.38 1.29 -15.40
N ARG A 93 -9.15 1.70 -15.64
CA ARG A 93 -8.74 2.22 -16.95
C ARG A 93 -8.90 1.18 -18.05
N ALA A 94 -8.51 -0.07 -17.80
CA ALA A 94 -8.67 -1.16 -18.76
C ALA A 94 -10.14 -1.48 -19.06
N ASN A 95 -11.05 -1.14 -18.14
CA ASN A 95 -12.51 -1.25 -18.28
C ASN A 95 -13.17 0.00 -18.89
N GLY A 96 -12.39 1.00 -19.31
CA GLY A 96 -12.90 2.17 -20.04
C GLY A 96 -13.13 3.41 -19.17
N ALA A 97 -12.70 3.42 -17.92
CA ALA A 97 -12.69 4.65 -17.12
C ALA A 97 -11.70 5.67 -17.73
N GLU A 98 -12.12 6.93 -17.82
CA GLU A 98 -11.26 8.05 -18.23
C GLU A 98 -10.24 8.38 -17.13
N ILE A 99 -9.19 7.57 -17.02
CA ILE A 99 -8.07 7.79 -16.11
C ILE A 99 -6.85 8.08 -16.97
N ASP A 100 -6.27 9.27 -16.86
CA ASP A 100 -5.08 9.64 -17.60
C ASP A 100 -3.79 9.05 -16.98
N ASP A 101 -2.69 9.06 -17.74
CA ASP A 101 -1.40 8.59 -17.23
C ASP A 101 -0.89 9.50 -16.10
N GLY A 102 -1.20 10.80 -16.18
CA GLY A 102 -0.85 11.80 -15.18
C GLY A 102 -1.46 11.53 -13.81
N ALA A 103 -2.72 11.10 -13.72
CA ALA A 103 -3.37 10.77 -12.45
C ALA A 103 -2.75 9.52 -11.81
N ILE A 104 -2.45 8.48 -12.60
CA ILE A 104 -1.78 7.28 -12.08
C ILE A 104 -0.42 7.64 -11.49
N ASN A 105 0.36 8.46 -12.19
CA ASN A 105 1.68 8.88 -11.71
C ASN A 105 1.58 9.89 -10.57
N GLY A 106 0.62 10.81 -10.61
CA GLY A 106 0.33 11.75 -9.53
C GLY A 106 -0.01 11.04 -8.22
N ILE A 107 -0.79 9.96 -8.27
CA ILE A 107 -1.09 9.14 -7.09
C ILE A 107 0.17 8.45 -6.57
N LYS A 108 1.02 7.90 -7.44
CA LYS A 108 2.30 7.31 -7.01
C LYS A 108 3.17 8.37 -6.33
N VAL A 109 3.39 9.51 -6.95
CA VAL A 109 4.23 10.62 -6.42
C VAL A 109 3.66 11.15 -5.11
N GLY A 110 2.35 11.38 -5.03
CA GLY A 110 1.68 11.85 -3.83
C GLY A 110 1.76 10.87 -2.65
N LEU A 111 1.83 9.57 -2.93
CA LEU A 111 1.97 8.52 -1.92
C LEU A 111 3.44 8.23 -1.55
N MET A 112 4.39 8.45 -2.46
CA MET A 112 5.81 8.14 -2.25
C MET A 112 6.37 8.85 -1.01
N GLY A 113 6.16 10.16 -0.89
CA GLY A 113 6.72 11.00 0.18
C GLY A 113 6.23 10.59 1.58
N PRO A 114 4.91 10.62 1.83
CA PRO A 114 4.35 10.27 3.14
C PRO A 114 4.68 8.82 3.56
N LEU A 115 4.58 7.85 2.64
CA LEU A 115 4.89 6.46 2.96
C LEU A 115 6.40 6.23 3.18
N ALA A 116 7.28 6.93 2.46
CA ALA A 116 8.72 6.89 2.74
C ALA A 116 9.01 7.44 4.15
N GLY A 117 8.48 8.63 4.45
CA GLY A 117 8.70 9.30 5.74
C GLY A 117 8.21 8.52 6.96
N VAL A 118 7.16 7.72 6.82
CA VAL A 118 6.65 6.85 7.91
C VAL A 118 7.29 5.46 7.87
N GLY A 119 7.51 4.90 6.68
CA GLY A 119 8.04 3.56 6.52
C GLY A 119 9.48 3.42 6.97
N ASP A 120 10.33 4.41 6.67
CA ASP A 120 11.75 4.38 7.02
C ASP A 120 12.02 4.31 8.54
N PRO A 121 11.47 5.19 9.39
CA PRO A 121 11.71 5.11 10.84
C PRO A 121 11.09 3.87 11.48
N ILE A 122 9.97 3.36 10.96
CA ILE A 122 9.35 2.14 11.48
C ILE A 122 10.22 0.93 11.15
N PHE A 123 10.51 0.68 9.89
CA PHE A 123 11.17 -0.57 9.49
C PHE A 123 12.68 -0.55 9.72
N TRP A 124 13.34 0.55 9.34
CA TRP A 124 14.79 0.67 9.50
C TRP A 124 15.18 1.19 10.87
N GLY A 125 14.39 2.09 11.46
CA GLY A 125 14.66 2.66 12.78
C GLY A 125 14.19 1.79 13.95
N THR A 126 13.10 1.04 13.81
CA THR A 126 12.49 0.34 14.96
C THR A 126 12.47 -1.17 14.78
N VAL A 127 11.73 -1.70 13.79
CA VAL A 127 11.49 -3.13 13.61
C VAL A 127 12.80 -3.90 13.43
N ARG A 128 13.66 -3.45 12.50
CA ARG A 128 14.93 -4.14 12.24
C ARG A 128 15.89 -4.07 13.44
N PRO A 129 16.17 -2.90 14.06
CA PRO A 129 17.06 -2.85 15.22
C PRO A 129 16.52 -3.60 16.43
N VAL A 130 15.23 -3.53 16.73
CA VAL A 130 14.61 -4.24 17.87
C VAL A 130 14.75 -5.75 17.69
N PHE A 131 14.36 -6.30 16.53
CA PHE A 131 14.52 -7.73 16.29
C PHE A 131 15.99 -8.14 16.22
N ALA A 132 16.88 -7.30 15.68
CA ALA A 132 18.31 -7.57 15.64
C ALA A 132 18.90 -7.61 17.06
N ALA A 133 18.51 -6.67 17.94
CA ALA A 133 18.95 -6.64 19.34
C ALA A 133 18.46 -7.86 20.12
N LEU A 134 17.19 -8.25 19.94
CA LEU A 134 16.63 -9.47 20.54
C LEU A 134 17.36 -10.73 20.06
N GLY A 135 17.57 -10.85 18.75
CA GLY A 135 18.30 -11.98 18.16
C GLY A 135 19.75 -12.03 18.58
N ALA A 136 20.44 -10.87 18.63
CA ALA A 136 21.83 -10.76 19.04
C ALA A 136 22.02 -11.12 20.52
N GLY A 137 21.12 -10.67 21.41
CA GLY A 137 21.19 -11.00 22.83
C GLY A 137 21.13 -12.51 23.10
N ILE A 138 20.30 -13.24 22.34
CA ILE A 138 20.21 -14.71 22.42
C ILE A 138 21.41 -15.37 21.70
N ALA A 139 21.91 -14.78 20.62
CA ALA A 139 23.07 -15.32 19.91
C ALA A 139 24.36 -15.25 20.75
N MET A 140 24.49 -14.23 21.61
CA MET A 140 25.66 -14.06 22.50
C MET A 140 25.82 -15.21 23.51
N SER A 141 24.75 -15.94 23.84
CA SER A 141 24.83 -17.15 24.68
C SER A 141 25.24 -18.41 23.92
N GLY A 142 25.56 -18.29 22.62
CA GLY A 142 25.99 -19.39 21.76
C GLY A 142 24.84 -20.16 21.08
N SER A 143 23.59 -19.71 21.25
CA SER A 143 22.41 -20.39 20.70
C SER A 143 22.08 -19.96 19.26
N LEU A 144 21.89 -20.93 18.36
CA LEU A 144 21.37 -20.69 17.00
C LEU A 144 19.94 -20.14 16.98
N LEU A 145 19.23 -20.17 18.11
CA LEU A 145 17.89 -19.60 18.21
C LEU A 145 17.89 -18.08 17.98
N GLY A 146 18.97 -17.37 18.31
CA GLY A 146 19.07 -15.93 18.12
C GLY A 146 18.92 -15.49 16.66
N PRO A 147 19.82 -15.95 15.75
CA PRO A 147 19.71 -15.65 14.32
C PRO A 147 18.42 -16.17 13.68
N LEU A 148 17.95 -17.35 14.09
CA LEU A 148 16.71 -17.93 13.57
C LEU A 148 15.48 -17.09 13.96
N LEU A 149 15.42 -16.61 15.20
CA LEU A 149 14.34 -15.77 15.70
C LEU A 149 14.31 -14.41 14.98
N PHE A 150 15.48 -13.79 14.76
CA PHE A 150 15.57 -12.59 13.91
C PHE A 150 15.03 -12.86 12.51
N PHE A 151 15.49 -13.95 11.88
CA PHE A 151 15.11 -14.30 10.52
C PHE A 151 13.60 -14.52 10.40
N ILE A 152 12.99 -15.29 11.30
CA ILE A 152 11.56 -15.60 11.25
C ILE A 152 10.73 -14.35 11.55
N LEU A 153 10.99 -13.63 12.65
CA LEU A 153 10.18 -12.47 13.03
C LEU A 153 10.27 -11.36 12.01
N PHE A 154 11.48 -11.01 11.57
CA PHE A 154 11.66 -9.96 10.58
C PHE A 154 11.00 -10.33 9.26
N ASN A 155 11.19 -11.57 8.77
CA ASN A 155 10.56 -12.01 7.52
C ASN A 155 9.04 -12.07 7.62
N LEU A 156 8.48 -12.53 8.75
CA LEU A 156 7.04 -12.59 8.95
C LEU A 156 6.43 -11.19 8.90
N VAL A 157 7.00 -10.22 9.62
CA VAL A 157 6.49 -8.84 9.61
C VAL A 157 6.57 -8.23 8.21
N ARG A 158 7.71 -8.34 7.50
CA ARG A 158 7.79 -7.79 6.14
C ARG A 158 6.82 -8.46 5.16
N LEU A 159 6.62 -9.78 5.25
CA LEU A 159 5.74 -10.50 4.34
C LEU A 159 4.27 -10.17 4.64
N ALA A 160 3.91 -10.07 5.92
CA ALA A 160 2.59 -9.65 6.35
C ALA A 160 2.29 -8.23 5.87
N THR A 161 3.17 -7.25 6.14
CA THR A 161 2.98 -5.88 5.68
C THR A 161 2.83 -5.80 4.18
N ARG A 162 3.62 -6.57 3.41
CA ARG A 162 3.51 -6.58 1.95
C ARG A 162 2.21 -7.21 1.46
N TYR A 163 1.85 -8.38 1.96
CA TYR A 163 0.65 -9.10 1.50
C TYR A 163 -0.62 -8.31 1.83
N TYR A 164 -0.78 -7.93 3.10
CA TYR A 164 -1.91 -7.13 3.54
C TYR A 164 -1.89 -5.74 2.91
N GLY A 165 -0.70 -5.17 2.70
CA GLY A 165 -0.53 -3.88 2.02
C GLY A 165 -1.06 -3.89 0.59
N VAL A 166 -0.68 -4.88 -0.23
CA VAL A 166 -1.17 -4.98 -1.61
C VAL A 166 -2.68 -5.23 -1.63
N ALA A 167 -3.16 -6.20 -0.85
CA ALA A 167 -4.58 -6.55 -0.83
C ALA A 167 -5.47 -5.39 -0.33
N TYR A 168 -5.05 -4.74 0.75
CA TYR A 168 -5.76 -3.58 1.31
C TYR A 168 -5.70 -2.37 0.37
N GLY A 169 -4.53 -2.09 -0.21
CA GLY A 169 -4.35 -1.03 -1.19
C GLY A 169 -5.22 -1.23 -2.43
N TYR A 170 -5.37 -2.47 -2.91
CA TYR A 170 -6.25 -2.78 -4.03
C TYR A 170 -7.72 -2.58 -3.69
N SER A 171 -8.20 -3.10 -2.56
CA SER A 171 -9.59 -2.88 -2.11
C SER A 171 -9.89 -1.39 -1.93
N LYS A 172 -8.98 -0.63 -1.30
CA LYS A 172 -9.16 0.81 -1.09
C LYS A 172 -9.03 1.60 -2.38
N GLY A 173 -8.17 1.17 -3.30
CA GLY A 173 -8.07 1.76 -4.63
C GLY A 173 -9.38 1.63 -5.40
N ILE A 174 -10.07 0.48 -5.31
CA ILE A 174 -11.40 0.32 -5.89
C ILE A 174 -12.42 1.27 -5.26
N ASP A 175 -12.43 1.39 -3.93
CA ASP A 175 -13.31 2.34 -3.21
C ASP A 175 -13.06 3.77 -3.70
N ILE A 176 -11.79 4.19 -3.73
CA ILE A 176 -11.37 5.51 -4.21
C ILE A 176 -11.84 5.76 -5.63
N VAL A 177 -11.65 4.81 -6.55
CA VAL A 177 -12.07 4.99 -7.95
C VAL A 177 -13.60 5.05 -8.09
N LYS A 178 -14.34 4.26 -7.29
CA LYS A 178 -15.81 4.33 -7.26
C LYS A 178 -16.30 5.70 -6.79
N ASP A 179 -15.68 6.24 -5.76
CA ASP A 179 -15.99 7.59 -5.25
C ASP A 179 -15.60 8.68 -6.25
N MET A 180 -14.60 8.43 -7.10
CA MET A 180 -14.18 9.33 -8.20
C MET A 180 -15.08 9.27 -9.44
N GLY A 181 -15.87 8.20 -9.61
CA GLY A 181 -16.81 8.00 -10.73
C GLY A 181 -17.96 9.03 -10.82
N GLY A 182 -18.08 9.92 -9.83
CA GLY A 182 -19.00 11.07 -9.84
C GLY A 182 -18.49 12.33 -10.54
N GLY A 183 -17.41 12.25 -11.34
CA GLY A 183 -16.88 13.38 -12.12
C GLY A 183 -15.60 14.02 -11.56
N PHE A 184 -14.82 13.28 -10.78
CA PHE A 184 -13.63 13.79 -10.11
C PHE A 184 -12.35 13.22 -10.71
N LEU A 185 -12.02 13.62 -11.94
CA LEU A 185 -10.64 13.54 -12.41
C LEU A 185 -9.82 14.56 -11.58
N PRO A 186 -8.87 14.12 -10.75
CA PRO A 186 -8.09 15.05 -9.94
C PRO A 186 -7.22 15.83 -10.91
N LYS A 187 -7.49 17.13 -11.05
CA LYS A 187 -6.48 18.08 -11.53
C LYS A 187 -5.30 17.99 -10.55
N THR A 188 -4.30 17.20 -10.93
CA THR A 188 -2.94 17.10 -10.37
C THR A 188 -2.35 18.52 -10.36
N ASP A 189 -2.07 19.15 -9.23
CA ASP A 189 -0.96 18.81 -8.32
C ASP A 189 -1.30 18.92 -6.82
N GLY A 190 -2.49 19.39 -6.44
CA GLY A 190 -2.85 19.63 -5.03
C GLY A 190 -3.58 18.49 -4.32
N ARG A 191 -4.30 17.64 -5.06
CA ARG A 191 -5.26 16.66 -4.49
C ARG A 191 -4.70 15.23 -4.36
N ALA A 192 -3.61 14.91 -5.06
CA ALA A 192 -2.89 13.65 -4.85
C ALA A 192 -2.30 13.57 -3.44
N SER A 193 -1.88 14.72 -2.88
CA SER A 193 -1.46 14.83 -1.49
C SER A 193 -2.61 14.62 -0.51
N ILE A 194 -3.83 15.04 -0.85
CA ILE A 194 -5.04 14.80 -0.04
C ILE A 194 -5.39 13.31 -0.05
N LEU A 195 -5.31 12.65 -1.20
CA LEU A 195 -5.47 11.20 -1.29
C LEU A 195 -4.37 10.47 -0.53
N GLY A 196 -3.13 10.97 -0.62
CA GLY A 196 -2.00 10.46 0.13
C GLY A 196 -2.22 10.56 1.63
N LEU A 197 -2.65 11.72 2.12
CA LEU A 197 -3.04 11.95 3.50
C LEU A 197 -4.24 11.10 3.93
N PHE A 198 -5.21 10.85 3.05
CA PHE A 198 -6.37 10.00 3.34
C PHE A 198 -5.98 8.53 3.46
N VAL A 199 -5.20 8.01 2.52
CA VAL A 199 -4.66 6.64 2.56
C VAL A 199 -3.74 6.47 3.76
N MET A 200 -2.90 7.47 4.05
CA MET A 200 -2.07 7.50 5.26
C MET A 200 -2.94 7.54 6.52
N GLY A 201 -3.99 8.35 6.58
CA GLY A 201 -4.92 8.39 7.72
C GLY A 201 -5.62 7.05 7.94
N ALA A 202 -6.07 6.41 6.87
CA ALA A 202 -6.69 5.09 6.91
C ALA A 202 -5.69 3.97 7.29
N LEU A 203 -4.44 4.08 6.85
CA LEU A 203 -3.37 3.14 7.21
C LEU A 203 -2.89 3.36 8.65
N VAL A 204 -2.64 4.60 9.08
CA VAL A 204 -2.26 4.95 10.45
C VAL A 204 -3.34 4.49 11.42
N ASN A 205 -4.61 4.86 11.22
CA ASN A 205 -5.71 4.44 12.10
C ASN A 205 -5.78 2.90 12.27
N LYS A 206 -5.51 2.14 11.20
CA LYS A 206 -5.55 0.67 11.24
C LYS A 206 -4.29 0.03 11.83
N TRP A 207 -3.14 0.71 11.77
CA TRP A 207 -1.84 0.18 12.20
C TRP A 207 -1.39 0.73 13.56
N THR A 208 -1.96 1.83 14.05
CA THR A 208 -1.68 2.39 15.38
C THR A 208 -2.86 2.16 16.30
N HIS A 209 -2.87 1.01 16.99
CA HIS A 209 -3.68 0.83 18.19
C HIS A 209 -2.99 1.52 19.36
N VAL A 210 -3.27 2.81 19.52
CA VAL A 210 -2.80 3.59 20.68
C VAL A 210 -3.78 3.34 21.83
N ASN A 211 -3.45 2.39 22.70
CA ASN A 211 -4.17 2.19 23.95
C ASN A 211 -3.50 3.07 25.02
N ILE A 212 -4.18 4.13 25.46
CA ILE A 212 -3.73 4.99 26.57
C ILE A 212 -4.54 4.60 27.80
N PRO A 213 -4.05 3.69 28.66
CA PRO A 213 -4.72 3.33 29.91
C PRO A 213 -4.44 4.36 31.02
N LEU A 214 -4.44 5.66 30.69
CA LEU A 214 -4.18 6.73 31.65
C LEU A 214 -5.51 7.21 32.24
N VAL A 215 -5.76 6.89 33.50
CA VAL A 215 -6.92 7.38 34.26
C VAL A 215 -6.55 8.73 34.88
N VAL A 216 -7.01 9.83 34.28
CA VAL A 216 -6.62 11.20 34.69
C VAL A 216 -7.43 11.71 35.89
N SER A 217 -8.67 11.25 36.09
CA SER A 217 -9.41 11.53 37.32
C SER A 217 -10.43 10.43 37.63
N ARG A 218 -10.65 10.21 38.92
CA ARG A 218 -11.69 9.30 39.45
C ARG A 218 -12.65 10.17 40.26
N ILE A 219 -13.84 10.43 39.72
CA ILE A 219 -14.92 11.08 40.47
C ILE A 219 -15.97 10.01 40.73
N THR A 220 -16.35 9.87 42.01
CA THR A 220 -17.44 8.99 42.43
C THR A 220 -18.74 9.75 42.25
N ASP A 221 -19.51 9.41 41.22
CA ASP A 221 -20.90 9.86 41.11
C ASP A 221 -21.81 8.87 41.86
N GLN A 222 -22.88 9.35 42.48
CA GLN A 222 -23.73 8.59 43.42
C GLN A 222 -24.54 7.44 42.78
N THR A 223 -24.25 7.06 41.53
CA THR A 223 -24.87 5.94 40.81
C THR A 223 -23.83 4.99 40.22
N ALA A 224 -22.94 4.46 41.08
CA ALA A 224 -22.25 3.16 40.96
C ALA A 224 -21.80 2.66 39.56
N LYS A 225 -21.35 3.53 38.65
CA LYS A 225 -20.63 3.16 37.41
C LYS A 225 -19.54 4.17 37.11
N ASN A 226 -18.38 3.96 37.72
CA ASN A 226 -17.17 4.70 37.41
C ASN A 226 -16.62 4.18 36.07
N THR A 227 -16.51 5.04 35.05
CA THR A 227 -15.30 5.31 34.24
C THR A 227 -15.71 6.08 32.97
N LEU A 228 -15.34 7.35 32.86
CA LEU A 228 -15.26 8.02 31.55
C LEU A 228 -13.83 7.80 31.02
N LEU A 229 -13.70 6.89 30.06
CA LEU A 229 -12.49 6.70 29.26
C LEU A 229 -12.33 7.88 28.29
N LEU A 230 -11.09 8.33 28.10
CA LEU A 230 -10.66 9.28 27.04
C LEU A 230 -11.12 8.89 25.62
N SER A 231 -11.65 7.68 25.44
CA SER A 231 -12.23 7.19 24.17
C SER A 231 -13.39 8.03 23.64
N ARG A 232 -14.00 8.91 24.43
CA ARG A 232 -15.07 9.82 23.97
C ARG A 232 -14.60 11.14 23.35
N LEU A 233 -13.33 11.52 23.47
CA LEU A 233 -12.84 12.82 22.98
C LEU A 233 -12.42 12.80 21.50
N PHE A 234 -12.19 11.62 20.91
CA PHE A 234 -11.70 11.48 19.53
C PHE A 234 -12.65 10.70 18.60
N TRP A 235 -13.75 10.15 19.12
CA TRP A 235 -14.74 9.42 18.33
C TRP A 235 -16.14 9.84 18.74
N THR A 236 -16.58 10.95 18.16
CA THR A 236 -17.99 11.21 17.90
C THR A 236 -18.09 11.69 16.46
N SER A 237 -19.00 11.06 15.70
CA SER A 237 -19.29 11.16 14.26
C SER A 237 -18.24 10.63 13.28
#